data_AF-A0A938DRL8-F1
#
_entry.id   AF-A0A938DRL8-F1
#
_cell.length_a   1.000
_cell.length_b   1.000
_cell.length_c   1.000
_cell.angle_alpha   90.00
_cell.angle_beta   90.00
_cell.angle_gamma   90.00
#
_symmetry.space_group_name_H-M   'P 1'
#
loop_
_entity.id
_entity.type
_entity.pdbx_description
1 polymer ?
#
loop_
_entity_poly.entity_id
_entity_poly.type
_entity_poly.pdbx_seq_one_letter_code
_entity_poly.pdbx_strand_id
1 'polypeptide(L)'
;MSRPADLGIVGYTDLAGTTGAAKAVAISLDGACVAPNAETIAAGTYPVQRQLDLYLDREEAVTNPTANALTDLILSDDGQALVEESGAVRITPEALGGTQSAWATAQP
;
A
#
# COMPACT_ATOMS: atom_id res chain seq x y z
N MET A 1 12.97 -18.89 36.29
CA MET A 1 12.87 -17.54 36.88
C MET A 1 12.05 -16.67 35.92
N SER A 2 10.79 -16.42 36.25
CA SER A 2 9.95 -15.43 35.56
C SER A 2 10.42 -14.03 35.98
N ARG A 3 10.62 -13.11 35.04
CA ARG A 3 10.89 -11.70 35.38
C ARG A 3 9.57 -10.92 35.33
N PRO A 4 9.13 -10.33 36.46
CA PRO A 4 7.96 -9.46 36.49
C PRO A 4 8.39 -8.04 36.11
N ALA A 5 8.16 -7.64 34.85
CA ALA A 5 7.94 -6.25 34.38
C ALA A 5 7.96 -6.11 32.84
N ASP A 6 7.68 -7.16 32.06
CA ASP A 6 7.51 -6.99 30.61
C ASP A 6 6.15 -6.33 30.34
N LEU A 7 6.10 -5.00 30.47
CA LEU A 7 5.00 -4.20 29.95
C LEU A 7 5.13 -4.17 28.43
N GLY A 8 4.52 -5.14 27.76
CA GLY A 8 4.37 -5.14 26.32
C GLY A 8 3.39 -4.06 25.90
N ILE A 9 3.88 -2.97 25.30
CA ILE A 9 3.04 -2.05 24.53
C ILE A 9 2.93 -2.64 23.13
N VAL A 10 1.72 -3.01 22.72
CA VAL A 10 1.44 -3.38 21.33
C VAL A 10 1.19 -2.10 20.54
N GLY A 11 2.04 -1.83 19.56
CA GLY A 11 1.88 -0.73 18.61
C GLY A 11 1.70 -1.27 17.20
N TYR A 12 0.97 -0.52 16.36
CA TYR A 12 0.92 -0.75 14.92
C TYR A 12 1.83 0.25 14.24
N THR A 13 2.55 -0.21 13.23
CA THR A 13 3.47 0.61 12.44
C THR A 13 3.53 0.04 11.03
N ASP A 14 3.93 0.85 10.07
CA ASP A 14 4.10 0.41 8.70
C ASP A 14 5.24 -0.61 8.59
N LEU A 15 5.07 -1.62 7.74
CA LEU A 15 6.10 -2.66 7.57
C LEU A 15 7.43 -2.05 7.10
N ALA A 16 7.33 -1.05 6.23
CA ALA A 16 8.43 -0.33 5.61
C ALA A 16 9.35 0.36 6.64
N GLY A 17 8.79 1.29 7.42
CA GLY A 17 9.50 2.09 8.42
C GLY A 17 10.01 1.31 9.62
N THR A 18 9.67 0.02 9.72
CA THR A 18 9.95 -0.81 10.91
C THR A 18 10.96 -1.91 10.64
N THR A 19 11.45 -2.03 9.41
CA THR A 19 12.44 -3.04 9.01
C THR A 19 13.69 -2.91 9.89
N GLY A 20 13.94 -3.92 10.73
CA GLY A 20 15.06 -3.96 11.67
C GLY A 20 14.81 -3.30 13.03
N ALA A 21 13.74 -2.52 13.19
CA ALA A 21 13.36 -1.90 14.46
C ALA A 21 12.34 -2.73 15.26
N ALA A 22 11.49 -3.51 14.57
CA ALA A 22 10.60 -4.46 15.22
C ALA A 22 10.47 -5.77 14.43
N LYS A 23 10.01 -6.81 15.12
CA LYS A 23 9.71 -8.11 14.51
C LYS A 23 8.32 -8.08 13.89
N ALA A 24 8.25 -8.31 12.59
CA ALA A 24 7.00 -8.54 11.90
C ALA A 24 6.36 -9.88 12.36
N VAL A 25 5.04 -9.90 12.55
CA VAL A 25 4.30 -11.06 13.04
C VAL A 25 3.31 -11.55 11.99
N ALA A 26 3.22 -12.85 11.82
CA ALA A 26 2.18 -13.45 10.98
C ALA A 26 0.84 -13.47 11.72
N ILE A 27 -0.25 -13.21 11.00
CA ILE A 27 -1.61 -13.13 11.55
C ILE A 27 -2.49 -14.17 10.84
N SER A 28 -3.38 -14.81 11.61
CA SER A 28 -4.34 -15.77 11.09
C SER A 28 -5.77 -15.33 11.38
N LEU A 29 -6.66 -15.54 10.41
CA LEU A 29 -8.11 -15.37 10.57
C LEU A 29 -8.84 -16.71 10.76
N ASP A 30 -8.26 -17.80 10.26
CA ASP A 30 -8.93 -19.11 10.07
C ASP A 30 -8.03 -20.32 10.39
N GLY A 31 -6.88 -20.10 11.03
CA GLY A 31 -5.89 -21.13 11.38
C GLY A 31 -4.66 -21.17 10.47
N ALA A 32 -4.70 -20.55 9.28
CA ALA A 32 -3.50 -20.33 8.46
C ALA A 32 -2.87 -18.96 8.78
N CYS A 33 -1.59 -18.94 9.16
CA CYS A 33 -0.87 -17.69 9.43
C CYS A 33 -0.32 -17.10 8.13
N VAL A 34 -0.63 -15.82 7.87
CA VAL A 34 -0.07 -15.06 6.75
C VAL A 34 0.95 -14.07 7.30
N ALA A 35 2.18 -14.13 6.79
CA ALA A 35 3.24 -13.19 7.15
C ALA A 35 3.09 -11.89 6.34
N PRO A 36 3.34 -10.71 6.94
CA PRO A 36 3.32 -9.46 6.20
C PRO A 36 4.56 -9.36 5.30
N ASN A 37 4.32 -9.29 3.99
CA ASN A 37 5.33 -9.01 2.97
C ASN A 37 4.68 -8.25 1.81
N ALA A 38 5.47 -7.76 0.85
CA ALA A 38 4.95 -6.99 -0.28
C ALA A 38 3.86 -7.75 -1.06
N GLU A 39 4.04 -9.05 -1.31
CA GLU A 39 3.08 -9.87 -2.06
C GLU A 39 1.73 -10.00 -1.33
N THR A 40 1.75 -10.39 -0.05
CA THR A 40 0.55 -10.60 0.77
C THR A 40 -0.19 -9.31 1.08
N ILE A 41 0.54 -8.19 1.20
CA ILE A 41 -0.05 -6.84 1.36
C ILE A 41 -0.70 -6.40 0.05
N ALA A 42 -0.01 -6.50 -1.09
CA ALA A 42 -0.54 -6.12 -2.40
C ALA A 42 -1.76 -6.97 -2.79
N ALA A 43 -1.75 -8.27 -2.48
CA ALA A 43 -2.85 -9.19 -2.74
C ALA A 43 -4.02 -9.03 -1.75
N GLY A 44 -3.86 -8.24 -0.68
CA GLY A 44 -4.89 -8.08 0.35
C GLY A 44 -5.13 -9.34 1.20
N THR A 45 -4.17 -10.27 1.24
CA THR A 45 -4.29 -11.54 1.98
C THR A 45 -3.68 -11.46 3.39
N TYR A 46 -2.75 -10.55 3.66
CA TYR A 46 -2.31 -10.27 5.03
C TYR A 46 -3.42 -9.53 5.79
N PRO A 47 -3.94 -10.01 6.95
CA PRO A 47 -5.16 -9.48 7.57
C PRO A 47 -5.12 -8.04 8.13
N VAL A 48 -3.93 -7.48 8.33
CA VAL A 48 -3.75 -6.13 8.91
C VAL A 48 -2.98 -5.26 7.93
N GLN A 49 -3.65 -4.93 6.83
CA GLN A 49 -3.20 -4.11 5.74
C GLN A 49 -4.16 -2.93 5.55
N ARG A 50 -3.71 -1.87 4.88
CA ARG A 50 -4.60 -0.81 4.41
C ARG A 50 -4.29 -0.45 2.97
N GLN A 51 -5.33 -0.15 2.21
CA GLN A 51 -5.17 0.54 0.94
C GLN A 51 -4.85 2.02 1.19
N LEU A 52 -4.03 2.57 0.30
CA LEU A 52 -3.66 3.97 0.25
C LEU A 52 -4.28 4.57 -1.00
N ASP A 53 -5.50 5.06 -0.86
CA ASP A 53 -6.23 5.63 -1.99
C ASP A 53 -5.91 7.12 -2.15
N LEU A 54 -5.66 7.53 -3.39
CA LEU A 54 -5.61 8.93 -3.78
C LEU A 54 -7.01 9.37 -4.22
N TYR A 55 -7.57 10.34 -3.52
CA TYR A 55 -8.86 10.94 -3.88
C TYR A 55 -8.60 12.19 -4.72
N LEU A 56 -9.07 12.16 -5.96
CA LEU A 56 -9.05 13.30 -6.87
C LEU A 56 -10.48 13.61 -7.33
N ASP A 57 -10.80 14.90 -7.44
CA ASP A 57 -11.95 15.32 -8.24
C ASP A 57 -11.61 15.02 -9.71
N ARG A 58 -12.33 14.07 -10.29
CA ARG A 58 -12.03 13.56 -11.62
C ARG A 58 -12.27 14.60 -12.70
N GLU A 59 -13.31 15.43 -12.58
CA GLU A 59 -13.64 16.44 -13.59
C GLU A 59 -12.64 17.60 -13.55
N GLU A 60 -12.22 18.00 -12.35
CA GLU A 60 -11.19 19.02 -12.19
C GLU A 60 -9.80 18.49 -12.60
N ALA A 61 -9.46 17.26 -12.24
CA ALA A 61 -8.15 16.69 -12.51
C ALA A 61 -7.85 16.53 -14.01
N VAL A 62 -8.87 16.22 -14.83
CA VAL A 62 -8.66 16.05 -16.28
C VAL A 62 -8.44 17.38 -17.01
N THR A 63 -8.94 18.49 -16.46
CA THR A 63 -8.77 19.83 -17.04
C THR A 63 -7.58 20.60 -16.44
N ASN A 64 -7.11 20.19 -15.25
CA ASN A 64 -5.92 20.75 -14.62
C ASN A 64 -4.64 20.00 -15.10
N PRO A 65 -3.74 20.66 -15.85
CA PRO A 65 -2.58 19.99 -16.45
C PRO A 65 -1.61 19.40 -15.42
N THR A 66 -1.48 20.02 -14.24
CA THR A 66 -0.62 19.52 -13.17
C THR A 66 -1.23 18.28 -12.52
N ALA A 67 -2.53 18.29 -12.24
CA ALA A 67 -3.21 17.14 -11.65
C ALA A 67 -3.25 15.96 -12.63
N ASN A 68 -3.46 16.23 -13.91
CA ASN A 68 -3.43 15.22 -14.96
C ASN A 68 -2.04 14.57 -15.05
N ALA A 69 -0.98 15.36 -15.19
CA ALA A 69 0.39 14.85 -15.28
C ALA A 69 0.83 14.11 -14.00
N LEU A 70 0.41 14.57 -12.82
CA LEU A 70 0.69 13.88 -11.56
C LEU A 70 -0.04 12.52 -11.50
N THR A 71 -1.28 12.46 -11.96
CA THR A 71 -2.06 11.21 -12.01
C THR A 71 -1.40 10.21 -12.98
N ASP A 72 -0.99 10.67 -14.16
CA ASP A 72 -0.26 9.86 -15.13
C ASP A 72 1.06 9.33 -14.55
N LEU A 73 1.83 10.19 -13.84
CA LEU A 73 3.06 9.77 -13.17
C LEU A 73 2.78 8.69 -12.12
N ILE A 74 1.80 8.90 -11.22
CA ILE A 74 1.48 7.94 -10.15
C ILE A 74 1.07 6.57 -10.71
N LEU A 75 0.35 6.55 -11.84
CA LEU A 75 -0.11 5.33 -12.52
C LEU A 75 0.93 4.74 -13.49
N SER A 76 2.09 5.38 -13.67
CA SER A 76 3.17 4.86 -14.51
C SER A 76 4.03 3.82 -13.76
N ASP A 77 4.82 3.05 -14.50
CA ASP A 77 5.81 2.15 -13.91
C ASP A 77 6.83 2.89 -13.05
N ASP A 78 7.27 4.08 -13.48
CA ASP A 78 8.20 4.93 -12.72
C ASP A 78 7.56 5.40 -11.40
N GLY A 79 6.28 5.80 -11.42
CA GLY A 79 5.55 6.17 -10.22
C GLY A 79 5.40 5.00 -9.24
N GLN A 80 5.09 3.81 -9.75
CA GLN A 80 5.01 2.60 -8.93
C GLN A 80 6.38 2.19 -8.39
N ALA A 81 7.48 2.43 -9.11
CA ALA A 81 8.83 2.21 -8.59
C ALA A 81 9.15 3.18 -7.43
N LEU A 82 8.75 4.46 -7.53
CA LEU A 82 8.89 5.42 -6.43
C LEU A 82 8.10 5.01 -5.18
N VAL A 83 6.93 4.37 -5.35
CA VAL A 83 6.17 3.79 -4.23
C VAL A 83 7.02 2.75 -3.49
N GLU A 84 7.67 1.83 -4.21
CA GLU A 84 8.55 0.82 -3.62
C GLU A 84 9.80 1.44 -2.95
N GLU A 85 10.41 2.44 -3.58
CA GLU A 85 11.56 3.16 -3.01
C GLU A 85 11.21 3.91 -1.71
N SER A 86 9.98 4.41 -1.59
CA SER A 86 9.48 5.03 -0.36
C SER A 86 9.20 4.00 0.75
N GLY A 87 9.30 2.71 0.43
CA GLY A 87 9.03 1.58 1.31
C GLY A 87 7.57 1.12 1.30
N ALA A 88 6.67 1.85 0.62
CA ALA A 88 5.31 1.39 0.39
C ALA A 88 5.27 0.19 -0.58
N VAL A 89 4.12 -0.45 -0.65
CA VAL A 89 3.90 -1.62 -1.53
C VAL A 89 3.21 -1.15 -2.79
N ARG A 90 3.77 -1.45 -3.97
CA ARG A 90 3.11 -1.19 -5.25
C ARG A 90 1.82 -2.00 -5.37
N ILE A 91 0.83 -1.45 -6.07
CA ILE A 91 -0.40 -2.19 -6.36
C ILE A 91 -0.15 -3.31 -7.37
N THR A 92 -1.01 -4.33 -7.37
CA THR A 92 -0.89 -5.45 -8.32
C THR A 92 -1.07 -4.97 -9.77
N PRO A 93 -0.49 -5.67 -10.77
CA PRO A 93 -0.69 -5.32 -12.18
C PRO A 93 -2.17 -5.27 -12.58
N GLU A 94 -3.00 -6.14 -12.00
CA GLU A 94 -4.45 -6.15 -12.21
C GLU A 94 -5.11 -4.87 -11.67
N ALA A 95 -4.80 -4.49 -10.43
CA ALA A 95 -5.33 -3.27 -9.82
C ALA A 95 -4.85 -2.00 -10.56
N LEU A 96 -3.58 -2.00 -10.99
CA LEU A 96 -3.01 -0.91 -11.79
C LEU A 96 -3.74 -0.76 -13.13
N GLY A 97 -3.91 -1.86 -13.86
CA GLY A 97 -4.62 -1.86 -15.15
C GLY A 97 -6.08 -1.42 -15.00
N GLY A 98 -6.76 -1.83 -13.92
CA GLY A 98 -8.11 -1.36 -13.60
C GLY A 98 -8.16 0.16 -13.35
N THR A 99 -7.20 0.68 -12.60
CA THR A 99 -7.11 2.12 -12.27
C THR A 99 -6.76 2.96 -13.50
N GLN A 100 -5.81 2.50 -14.32
CA GLN A 100 -5.45 3.12 -15.59
C GLN A 100 -6.65 3.18 -16.55
N SER A 101 -7.42 2.10 -16.64
CA SER A 101 -8.63 2.05 -17.48
C SER A 101 -9.70 3.05 -17.01
N ALA A 102 -9.90 3.15 -15.69
CA ALA A 102 -10.83 4.10 -15.09
C ALA A 102 -10.39 5.56 -15.32
N TRP A 103 -9.07 5.82 -15.27
CA TRP A 103 -8.49 7.13 -15.57
C TRP A 103 -8.60 7.49 -17.05
N ALA A 104 -8.28 6.56 -17.96
CA ALA A 104 -8.42 6.78 -19.40
C ALA A 104 -9.87 7.09 -19.81
N THR A 105 -10.85 6.46 -19.15
CA THR A 105 -12.29 6.76 -19.39
C THR A 105 -12.68 8.16 -18.92
N ALA A 106 -11.94 8.72 -17.96
CA ALA A 106 -12.17 10.07 -17.45
C ALA A 106 -11.62 11.16 -18.39
N GLN A 107 -10.57 10.84 -19.13
CA GLN A 107 -9.93 11.78 -20.04
C GLN A 107 -10.84 12.06 -21.25
N PRO A 108 -10.84 13.30 -21.77
CA PRO A 108 -11.66 13.70 -22.91
C PRO A 108 -11.25 13.07 -24.24
#